data_AF-A0A6L8MPN3-F1
#
_entry.id   AF-A0A6L8MPN3-F1
#
_cell.length_a   1.000
_cell.length_b   1.000
_cell.length_c   1.000
_cell.angle_alpha   90.00
_cell.angle_beta   90.00
_cell.angle_gamma   90.00
#
_symmetry.space_group_name_H-M   'P 1'
#
loop_
_entity.id
_entity.type
_entity.pdbx_description
1 polymer ?
#
loop_
_entity_poly.entity_id
_entity_poly.type
_entity_poly.pdbx_seq_one_letter_code
_entity_poly.pdbx_strand_id
1 'polypeptide(L)'
;MNRLPHRSGELPQSYEAWEQAAKELIEIEMMRRGIRYKQLSRMLEELGIDESPDQINRKVNRKRFSGAFLLACLFAMGVKTVSLD
;
A
#
# COMPACT_ATOMS: atom_id res chain seq x y z
N MET A 1 -23.71 -9.30 -21.21
CA MET A 1 -22.43 -8.56 -21.14
C MET A 1 -21.39 -9.52 -20.58
N ASN A 2 -20.64 -10.17 -21.47
CA ASN A 2 -19.64 -11.18 -21.11
C ASN A 2 -18.44 -10.49 -20.44
N ARG A 3 -18.10 -10.91 -19.21
CA ARG A 3 -16.80 -10.59 -18.62
C ARG A 3 -15.75 -11.45 -19.31
N LEU A 4 -14.80 -10.81 -19.97
CA LEU A 4 -13.64 -11.47 -20.59
C LEU A 4 -12.71 -11.98 -19.47
N PRO A 5 -12.03 -13.13 -19.68
CA PRO A 5 -11.05 -13.64 -18.74
C PRO A 5 -9.83 -12.70 -18.69
N HIS A 6 -9.49 -12.16 -17.51
CA HIS A 6 -8.28 -11.37 -17.34
C HIS A 6 -7.04 -12.26 -17.52
N ARG A 7 -6.32 -11.99 -18.61
CA ARG A 7 -5.02 -12.56 -18.92
C ARG A 7 -3.98 -11.83 -18.06
N SER A 8 -3.11 -12.57 -17.40
CA SER A 8 -1.95 -12.05 -16.68
C SER A 8 -1.17 -11.08 -17.59
N GLY A 9 -1.06 -9.80 -17.21
CA GLY A 9 -0.30 -8.78 -17.94
C GLY A 9 -1.03 -7.49 -18.35
N GLU A 10 -2.29 -7.26 -17.95
CA GLU A 10 -2.93 -5.94 -18.16
C GLU A 10 -2.59 -4.97 -17.02
N LEU A 11 -1.74 -4.00 -17.32
CA LEU A 11 -1.49 -2.85 -16.44
C LEU A 11 -2.82 -2.11 -16.14
N PRO A 12 -2.94 -1.49 -14.95
CA PRO A 12 -4.12 -0.73 -14.58
C PRO A 12 -4.51 0.30 -15.65
N GLN A 13 -5.71 0.13 -16.22
CA GLN A 13 -6.19 0.93 -17.36
C GLN A 13 -6.77 2.30 -16.95
N SER A 14 -6.87 2.59 -15.64
CA SER A 14 -7.38 3.86 -15.12
C SER A 14 -6.58 4.35 -13.91
N TYR A 15 -6.63 5.66 -13.65
CA TYR A 15 -5.99 6.24 -12.46
C TYR A 15 -6.53 5.63 -11.16
N GLU A 16 -7.82 5.34 -11.10
CA GLU A 16 -8.44 4.64 -9.96
C GLU A 16 -7.85 3.23 -9.75
N ALA A 17 -7.55 2.52 -10.84
CA ALA A 17 -6.93 1.21 -10.75
C ALA A 17 -5.47 1.30 -10.24
N TRP A 18 -4.74 2.37 -10.58
CA TRP A 18 -3.43 2.66 -9.98
C TRP A 18 -3.52 3.05 -8.50
N GLU A 19 -4.52 3.84 -8.11
CA GLU A 19 -4.82 4.15 -6.71
C GLU A 19 -5.13 2.86 -5.91
N GLN A 20 -5.86 1.93 -6.53
CA GLN A 20 -6.16 0.61 -5.95
C GLN A 20 -4.91 -0.25 -5.81
N ALA A 21 -4.07 -0.34 -6.85
CA ALA A 21 -2.82 -1.07 -6.80
C ALA A 21 -1.87 -0.54 -5.71
N ALA A 22 -1.79 0.79 -5.53
CA ALA A 22 -0.98 1.40 -4.48
C ALA A 22 -1.47 1.04 -3.06
N LYS A 23 -2.79 0.97 -2.86
CA LYS A 23 -3.40 0.48 -1.61
C LYS A 23 -3.04 -0.99 -1.37
N GLU A 24 -3.28 -1.83 -2.36
CA GLU A 24 -3.05 -3.28 -2.28
C GLU A 24 -1.59 -3.61 -1.99
N LEU A 25 -0.67 -2.86 -2.59
CA LEU A 25 0.75 -3.00 -2.30
C LEU A 25 1.07 -2.85 -0.81
N ILE A 26 0.50 -1.84 -0.14
CA ILE A 26 0.69 -1.67 1.31
C ILE A 26 0.06 -2.84 2.07
N GLU A 27 -1.19 -3.19 1.76
CA GLU A 27 -1.94 -4.24 2.48
C GLU A 27 -1.32 -5.64 2.31
N ILE A 28 -0.85 -5.98 1.11
CA ILE A 28 -0.17 -7.25 0.80
C ILE A 28 1.14 -7.34 1.55
N GLU A 29 1.96 -6.29 1.54
CA GLU A 29 3.26 -6.32 2.23
C GLU A 29 3.09 -6.35 3.75
N MET A 30 2.05 -5.69 4.28
CA MET A 30 1.62 -5.83 5.68
C MET A 30 1.20 -7.27 6.00
N MET A 31 0.33 -7.86 5.18
CA MET A 31 -0.16 -9.24 5.37
C MET A 31 0.99 -10.26 5.32
N ARG A 32 1.87 -10.16 4.33
CA ARG A 32 3.05 -11.04 4.17
C ARG A 32 3.98 -11.03 5.38
N ARG A 33 4.01 -9.94 6.14
CA ARG A 33 4.86 -9.75 7.34
C ARG A 33 4.11 -9.85 8.65
N GLY A 34 2.79 -10.11 8.63
CA GLY A 34 1.97 -10.14 9.84
C GLY A 34 1.90 -8.77 10.56
N ILE A 35 2.01 -7.66 9.83
CA ILE A 35 2.01 -6.31 10.35
C ILE A 35 0.58 -5.76 10.34
N ARG A 36 0.15 -5.19 11.47
CA ARG A 36 -1.09 -4.44 11.61
C ARG A 36 -0.81 -2.94 11.62
N TYR A 37 -1.82 -2.10 11.39
CA TYR A 37 -1.67 -0.63 11.40
C TYR A 37 -1.02 -0.08 12.67
N LYS A 38 -1.27 -0.70 13.83
CA LYS A 38 -0.59 -0.35 15.09
C LYS A 38 0.92 -0.58 15.07
N GLN A 39 1.37 -1.64 14.39
CA GLN A 39 2.80 -1.92 14.24
C GLN A 39 3.41 -0.99 13.20
N LEU A 40 2.75 -0.80 12.05
CA LEU A 40 3.22 0.13 11.01
C LEU A 40 3.36 1.57 11.55
N SER A 41 2.42 2.02 12.37
CA SER A 41 2.49 3.32 13.07
C SER A 41 3.79 3.46 13.89
N ARG A 42 4.14 2.44 14.70
CA ARG A 42 5.40 2.44 15.47
C ARG A 42 6.64 2.40 14.58
N MET A 43 6.61 1.63 13.49
CA MET A 43 7.73 1.55 12.56
C MET A 43 7.95 2.86 11.80
N LEU A 44 6.87 3.60 11.49
CA LEU A 44 6.96 4.94 10.91
C LEU A 44 7.48 5.96 11.94
N GLU A 45 7.07 5.84 13.21
CA GLU A 45 7.56 6.67 14.31
C GLU A 45 9.08 6.54 14.49
N GLU A 46 9.64 5.32 14.35
CA GLU A 46 11.10 5.06 14.34
C GLU A 46 11.83 5.81 13.22
N LEU A 47 11.13 6.21 12.14
CA LEU A 47 11.64 7.03 11.04
C LEU A 47 11.37 8.53 11.23
N GLY A 48 10.82 8.94 12.37
CA GLY A 48 10.42 10.32 12.65
C GLY A 48 9.11 10.74 11.97
N ILE A 49 8.28 9.78 11.53
CA ILE A 49 7.00 10.02 10.87
C ILE A 49 5.86 9.69 11.84
N ASP A 50 5.22 10.72 12.38
CA ASP A 50 4.09 10.56 13.29
C ASP A 50 2.77 10.32 12.53
N GLU A 51 2.33 9.06 12.54
CA GLU A 51 1.07 8.62 11.95
C GLU A 51 0.37 7.65 12.90
N SER A 52 -0.81 8.02 13.37
CA SER A 52 -1.63 7.12 14.18
C SER A 52 -2.19 5.97 13.34
N PRO A 53 -2.54 4.82 13.95
CA PRO A 53 -3.13 3.69 13.22
C PRO A 53 -4.40 4.07 12.43
N ASP A 54 -5.20 5.00 12.96
CA ASP A 54 -6.42 5.49 12.31
C ASP A 54 -6.13 6.44 11.15
N GLN A 55 -5.06 7.24 11.22
CA GLN A 55 -4.63 8.08 10.10
C GLN A 55 -4.11 7.23 8.94
N ILE A 56 -3.30 6.21 9.24
CA ILE A 56 -2.82 5.23 8.25
C ILE A 56 -4.01 4.53 7.60
N ASN A 57 -4.90 3.95 8.41
CA ASN A 57 -6.09 3.24 7.94
C ASN A 57 -6.94 4.12 7.01
N ARG A 58 -7.13 5.40 7.35
CA ARG A 58 -7.89 6.36 6.55
C ARG A 58 -7.20 6.71 5.23
N LYS A 59 -5.89 6.95 5.26
CA LYS A 59 -5.08 7.22 4.06
C LYS A 59 -5.14 6.06 3.09
N VAL A 60 -4.84 4.86 3.58
CA VAL A 60 -4.80 3.61 2.79
C VAL A 60 -6.19 3.29 2.22
N ASN A 61 -7.24 3.24 3.05
CA ASN A 61 -8.58 2.88 2.56
C ASN A 61 -9.20 3.91 1.60
N ARG A 62 -8.88 5.20 1.76
CA ARG A 62 -9.35 6.23 0.82
C ARG A 62 -8.47 6.35 -0.42
N LYS A 63 -7.34 5.63 -0.49
CA LYS A 63 -6.36 5.72 -1.57
C LYS A 63 -5.82 7.14 -1.77
N ARG A 64 -5.76 7.92 -0.68
CA ARG A 64 -5.30 9.31 -0.66
C ARG A 64 -4.12 9.44 0.28
N PHE A 65 -2.94 9.26 -0.29
CA PHE A 65 -1.65 9.45 0.36
C PHE A 65 -0.62 9.90 -0.69
N SER A 66 0.47 10.52 -0.24
CA SER A 66 1.57 10.91 -1.11
C SER A 66 2.43 9.70 -1.48
N GLY A 67 3.18 9.81 -2.58
CA GLY A 67 4.22 8.82 -2.89
C GLY A 67 5.26 8.67 -1.79
N ALA A 68 5.59 9.77 -1.08
CA ALA A 68 6.50 9.73 0.07
C ALA A 68 5.96 8.85 1.21
N PHE A 69 4.65 8.91 1.51
CA PHE A 69 4.03 8.03 2.50
C PHE A 69 4.11 6.56 2.09
N LEU A 70 3.82 6.25 0.82
CA LEU A 70 3.96 4.88 0.31
C LEU A 70 5.38 4.35 0.50
N LEU A 71 6.39 5.12 0.09
CA LEU A 71 7.80 4.75 0.23
C LEU A 71 8.18 4.56 1.70
N ALA A 72 7.73 5.45 2.60
CA ALA A 72 7.95 5.32 4.03
C ALA A 72 7.36 4.04 4.59
N CYS A 73 6.12 3.68 4.22
CA CYS A 73 5.51 2.42 4.65
C CYS A 73 6.30 1.20 4.17
N LEU A 74 6.68 1.17 2.89
CA LEU A 74 7.45 0.07 2.31
C LEU A 74 8.82 -0.07 2.99
N PHE A 75 9.52 1.05 3.18
CA PHE A 75 10.81 1.08 3.86
C PHE A 75 10.70 0.62 5.31
N ALA A 76 9.72 1.15 6.07
CA ALA A 76 9.45 0.77 7.45
C ALA A 76 9.19 -0.73 7.59
N MET A 77 8.47 -1.34 6.63
CA MET A 77 8.22 -2.79 6.60
C MET A 77 9.40 -3.62 6.08
N GLY A 78 10.51 -2.99 5.68
CA GLY A 78 11.68 -3.68 5.13
C GLY A 78 11.47 -4.24 3.72
N VAL A 79 10.56 -3.66 2.94
CA VAL A 79 10.35 -4.02 1.53
C VAL A 79 11.52 -3.48 0.70
N LYS A 80 12.24 -4.37 0.00
CA LYS A 80 13.38 -4.01 -0.85
C LYS A 80 13.04 -3.94 -2.33
N THR A 81 12.02 -4.69 -2.75
CA THR A 81 11.63 -4.86 -4.15
C THR A 81 10.11 -4.93 -4.23
N VAL A 82 9.55 -4.28 -5.25
CA VAL A 82 8.12 -4.30 -5.56
C VAL A 82 7.95 -4.83 -6.98
N SER A 83 7.06 -5.81 -7.15
CA SER A 83 6.58 -6.27 -8.46
C SER A 83 5.36 -5.44 -8.86
N LEU A 84 5.29 -5.03 -10.13
CA LEU A 84 4.19 -4.20 -10.68
C LEU A 84 3.51 -4.86 -11.90
N ASP A 85 3.80 -6.13 -12.10
CA ASP A 85 3.51 -6.97 -13.27
C ASP A 85 2.34 -7.95 -13.05
#